data_AF-A0A1G1F688-F1
#
_entry.id   AF-A0A1G1F688-F1
#
_cell.length_a   1.000
_cell.length_b   1.000
_cell.length_c   1.000
_cell.angle_alpha   90.00
_cell.angle_beta   90.00
_cell.angle_gamma   90.00
#
_symmetry.space_group_name_H-M   'P 1'
#
loop_
_entity.id
_entity.type
_entity.pdbx_description
1 polymer ?
#
loop_
_entity_poly.entity_id
_entity_poly.type
_entity_poly.pdbx_seq_one_letter_code
_entity_poly.pdbx_strand_id
1 'polypeptide(L)'
;MLKNYRLRAKFFIIAILIFCVSLPIVAATSYYALRKNVEREMFEKAELFLNTIESVRKQIGKVTRPAVMKETPNKFIVEAMSTSFNARGVAERVKEKFPEYTFRHISMNPRYLPNKADAFEEGVIRSFQADRAMTENAGFVSRDGYEYFYVAKPVASEVSCLQCHGAPDMAPKEVVARYGDTAAFGWQANEVVAALIAYVPTRLATESTMRALIVFGSLYSGLFLFLVFVIDMVVARSIVKPISNLAETANNISKGHMDMEFKVDSNDELKVLSDAFERMKTSLNKAMQMLKK
;
A
#
# COMPACT_ATOMS: atom_id res chain seq x y z
N MET A 1 -16.47 28.17 -23.43
CA MET A 1 -17.89 27.89 -23.09
C MET A 1 -18.47 28.75 -21.95
N LEU A 2 -17.70 29.57 -21.22
CA LEU A 2 -18.18 30.28 -20.01
C LEU A 2 -18.65 31.74 -20.25
N LYS A 3 -18.92 32.19 -21.47
CA LYS A 3 -19.17 33.62 -21.73
C LYS A 3 -20.43 34.16 -21.04
N ASN A 4 -21.51 33.38 -20.95
CA ASN A 4 -22.84 33.85 -20.50
C ASN A 4 -23.14 33.59 -19.01
N TYR A 5 -22.20 33.05 -18.24
CA TYR A 5 -22.40 32.75 -16.82
C TYR A 5 -22.13 33.98 -15.95
N ARG A 6 -22.88 34.15 -14.85
CA ARG A 6 -22.55 35.12 -13.79
C ARG A 6 -21.15 34.85 -13.27
N LEU A 7 -20.40 35.89 -12.91
CA LEU A 7 -18.99 35.79 -12.50
C LEU A 7 -18.77 34.71 -11.42
N ARG A 8 -19.65 34.66 -10.41
CA ARG A 8 -19.67 33.63 -9.36
C ARG A 8 -19.74 32.19 -9.90
N ALA A 9 -20.62 31.94 -10.86
CA ALA A 9 -20.77 30.61 -11.45
C ALA A 9 -19.51 30.18 -12.22
N LYS A 10 -18.79 31.11 -12.86
CA LYS A 10 -17.51 30.79 -13.52
C LYS A 10 -16.47 30.32 -12.50
N PHE A 11 -16.32 31.03 -11.38
CA PHE A 11 -15.41 30.64 -10.30
C PHE A 11 -15.74 29.27 -9.74
N PHE A 12 -17.02 29.01 -9.46
CA PHE A 12 -17.47 27.73 -8.94
C PHE A 12 -17.21 26.58 -9.92
N ILE A 13 -17.51 26.77 -11.21
CA ILE A 13 -17.22 25.77 -12.25
C ILE A 13 -15.72 25.49 -12.35
N ILE A 14 -14.88 26.52 -12.33
CA ILE A 14 -13.42 26.36 -12.34
C ILE A 14 -12.94 25.58 -11.11
N ALA A 15 -13.45 25.90 -9.92
CA ALA A 15 -13.10 25.20 -8.70
C ALA A 15 -13.50 23.71 -8.74
N ILE A 16 -14.69 23.39 -9.26
CA ILE A 16 -15.12 22.00 -9.47
C ILE A 16 -14.23 21.30 -10.50
N LEU A 17 -13.87 21.95 -11.60
CA LEU A 17 -12.97 21.36 -12.59
C LEU A 17 -11.60 21.05 -11.97
N ILE A 18 -11.06 21.96 -11.16
CA ILE A 18 -9.82 21.73 -10.41
C ILE A 18 -9.98 20.52 -9.50
N PHE A 19 -11.09 20.41 -8.74
CA PHE A 19 -11.37 19.28 -7.87
C PHE A 19 -11.43 17.95 -8.62
N CYS A 20 -12.16 17.91 -9.74
CA CYS A 20 -12.31 16.71 -10.55
C CYS A 20 -10.99 16.23 -11.16
N VAL A 21 -10.01 17.13 -11.33
CA VAL A 21 -8.66 16.78 -11.80
C VAL A 21 -7.73 16.43 -10.64
N SER A 22 -7.78 17.20 -9.54
CA SER A 22 -6.87 17.03 -8.41
C SER A 22 -7.18 15.77 -7.59
N LEU A 23 -8.46 15.44 -7.39
CA LEU A 23 -8.86 14.27 -6.60
C LEU A 23 -8.34 12.95 -7.20
N PRO A 24 -8.47 12.65 -8.51
CA PRO A 24 -7.88 11.46 -9.10
C PRO A 24 -6.35 11.41 -9.00
N ILE A 25 -5.67 12.55 -9.19
CA ILE A 25 -4.21 12.62 -9.09
C ILE A 25 -3.76 12.28 -7.66
N VAL A 26 -4.39 12.91 -6.67
CA VAL A 26 -4.13 12.65 -5.26
C VAL A 26 -4.44 11.19 -4.90
N ALA A 27 -5.60 10.67 -5.31
CA ALA A 27 -5.97 9.28 -5.08
C ALA A 27 -4.96 8.29 -5.71
N ALA A 28 -4.54 8.52 -6.95
CA ALA A 28 -3.58 7.67 -7.66
C ALA A 28 -2.19 7.69 -7.01
N THR A 29 -1.70 8.87 -6.66
CA THR A 29 -0.40 9.03 -5.98
C THR A 29 -0.41 8.42 -4.58
N SER A 30 -1.48 8.65 -3.80
CA SER A 30 -1.68 8.02 -2.49
C SER A 30 -1.76 6.50 -2.62
N TYR A 31 -2.51 5.97 -3.60
CA TYR A 31 -2.61 4.54 -3.84
C TYR A 31 -1.24 3.92 -4.16
N TYR A 32 -0.47 4.56 -5.04
CA TYR A 32 0.87 4.10 -5.40
C TYR A 32 1.83 4.09 -4.19
N ALA A 33 1.84 5.18 -3.42
CA ALA A 33 2.66 5.28 -2.22
C ALA A 33 2.28 4.22 -1.17
N LEU A 34 0.98 4.01 -0.97
CA LEU A 34 0.46 3.07 0.01
C LEU A 34 0.73 1.62 -0.40
N ARG A 35 0.59 1.29 -1.69
CA ARG A 35 0.93 -0.04 -2.22
C ARG A 35 2.41 -0.39 -2.00
N LYS A 36 3.30 0.56 -2.23
CA LYS A 36 4.74 0.37 -1.98
C LYS A 36 5.05 0.16 -0.49
N ASN A 37 4.33 0.85 0.39
CA ASN A 37 4.45 0.63 1.83
C ASN A 37 3.92 -0.75 2.24
N VAL A 38 2.80 -1.19 1.67
CA VAL A 38 2.25 -2.54 1.91
C VAL A 38 3.24 -3.61 1.51
N GLU A 39 3.84 -3.52 0.33
CA GLU A 39 4.83 -4.50 -0.13
C GLU A 39 6.01 -4.61 0.85
N ARG A 40 6.58 -3.48 1.29
CA ARG A 40 7.64 -3.46 2.30
C ARG A 40 7.19 -4.05 3.63
N GLU A 41 6.02 -3.67 4.12
CA GLU A 41 5.48 -4.17 5.39
C GLU A 41 5.22 -5.68 5.34
N MET A 42 4.69 -6.19 4.22
CA MET A 42 4.46 -7.61 4.02
C MET A 42 5.77 -8.38 3.94
N PHE A 43 6.77 -7.84 3.24
CA PHE A 43 8.12 -8.39 3.21
C PHE A 43 8.71 -8.50 4.61
N GLU A 44 8.73 -7.41 5.38
CA GLU A 44 9.30 -7.40 6.75
C GLU A 44 8.59 -8.42 7.67
N LYS A 45 7.26 -8.53 7.59
CA LYS A 45 6.48 -9.51 8.38
C LYS A 45 6.76 -10.95 7.97
N ALA A 46 6.77 -11.24 6.66
CA ALA A 46 7.04 -12.57 6.14
C ALA A 46 8.48 -12.99 6.43
N GLU A 47 9.43 -12.07 6.24
CA GLU A 47 10.85 -12.31 6.53
C GLU A 47 11.08 -12.53 8.03
N LEU A 48 10.50 -11.72 8.91
CA LEU A 48 10.59 -11.91 10.36
C LEU A 48 10.03 -13.27 10.76
N PHE A 49 8.86 -13.64 10.23
CA PHE A 49 8.25 -14.94 10.52
C PHE A 49 9.13 -16.09 10.03
N LEU A 50 9.63 -16.02 8.79
CA LEU A 50 10.50 -17.03 8.21
C LEU A 50 11.80 -17.20 9.03
N ASN A 51 12.49 -16.10 9.31
CA ASN A 51 13.76 -16.11 10.07
C ASN A 51 13.55 -16.58 11.51
N THR A 52 12.40 -16.31 12.11
CA THR A 52 12.07 -16.82 13.45
C THR A 52 11.97 -18.34 13.43
N ILE A 53 11.23 -18.90 12.48
CA ILE A 53 11.08 -20.36 12.34
C ILE A 53 12.40 -21.01 11.89
N GLU A 54 13.18 -20.36 11.04
CA GLU A 54 14.52 -20.82 10.67
C GLU A 54 15.47 -20.82 11.89
N SER A 55 15.38 -19.82 12.76
CA SER A 55 16.17 -19.77 14.00
C SER A 55 15.82 -20.92 14.94
N VAL A 56 14.55 -21.33 15.00
CA VAL A 56 14.16 -22.58 15.70
C VAL A 56 14.87 -23.78 15.10
N ARG A 57 14.93 -23.92 13.76
CA ARG A 57 15.68 -25.01 13.11
C ARG A 57 17.15 -24.98 13.49
N LYS A 58 17.78 -23.80 13.46
CA LYS A 58 19.20 -23.63 13.81
C LYS A 58 19.45 -24.00 15.28
N GLN A 59 18.57 -23.59 16.20
CA GLN A 59 18.65 -23.94 17.61
C GLN A 59 18.57 -25.46 17.82
N ILE A 60 17.59 -26.12 17.20
CA ILE A 60 17.44 -27.57 17.29
C ILE A 60 18.64 -28.30 16.68
N GLY A 61 19.11 -27.85 15.51
CA GLY A 61 20.21 -28.51 14.78
C GLY A 61 21.57 -28.33 15.45
N LYS A 62 21.88 -27.13 15.94
CA LYS A 62 23.20 -26.77 16.47
C LYS A 62 23.34 -26.96 17.99
N VAL A 63 22.24 -26.92 18.74
CA VAL A 63 22.28 -26.98 20.21
C VAL A 63 21.57 -28.22 20.72
N THR A 64 20.29 -28.39 20.42
CA THR A 64 19.48 -29.48 21.01
C THR A 64 19.91 -30.86 20.52
N ARG A 65 20.04 -31.07 19.21
CA ARG A 65 20.38 -32.38 18.64
C ARG A 65 21.73 -32.90 19.16
N PRO A 66 22.85 -32.14 19.15
CA PRO A 66 24.11 -32.64 19.69
C PRO A 66 24.03 -33.00 21.18
N ALA A 67 23.33 -32.19 21.99
CA ALA A 67 23.15 -32.47 23.41
C ALA A 67 22.38 -33.78 23.65
N VAL A 68 21.28 -34.00 22.91
CA VAL A 68 20.51 -35.24 23.02
C VAL A 68 21.29 -36.43 22.47
N MET A 69 22.03 -36.28 21.36
CA MET A 69 22.87 -37.36 20.81
C MET A 69 23.95 -37.80 21.79
N LYS A 70 24.51 -36.89 22.60
CA LYS A 70 25.49 -37.25 23.63
C LYS A 70 24.91 -38.21 24.67
N GLU A 71 23.66 -38.00 25.08
CA GLU A 71 22.97 -38.82 26.07
C GLU A 71 22.31 -40.07 25.44
N THR A 72 22.00 -40.03 24.14
CA THR A 72 21.38 -41.12 23.38
C THR A 72 22.15 -41.45 22.07
N PRO A 73 23.39 -41.95 22.14
CA PRO A 73 24.32 -42.02 21.00
C PRO A 73 23.89 -42.91 19.82
N ASN A 74 22.89 -43.77 19.99
CA ASN A 74 22.38 -44.66 18.94
C ASN A 74 20.87 -44.53 18.72
N LYS A 75 20.27 -43.39 19.08
CA LYS A 75 18.82 -43.20 18.96
C LYS A 75 18.49 -41.83 18.38
N PHE A 76 17.72 -41.82 17.29
CA PHE A 76 17.18 -40.59 16.72
C PHE A 76 15.79 -40.28 17.27
N ILE A 77 15.70 -39.34 18.21
CA ILE A 77 14.42 -38.88 18.78
C ILE A 77 13.89 -37.73 17.92
N VAL A 78 12.93 -38.01 17.04
CA VAL A 78 12.41 -37.03 16.06
C VAL A 78 11.93 -35.74 16.71
N GLU A 79 11.22 -35.86 17.83
CA GLU A 79 10.61 -34.75 18.57
C GLU A 79 11.67 -33.79 19.12
N ALA A 80 12.86 -34.29 19.48
CA ALA A 80 13.94 -33.46 20.04
C ALA A 80 15.04 -33.10 19.02
N MET A 81 15.25 -33.94 18.00
CA MET A 81 16.39 -33.83 17.09
C MET A 81 16.02 -33.35 15.68
N SER A 82 14.79 -33.56 15.22
CA SER A 82 14.40 -33.16 13.87
C SER A 82 14.14 -31.66 13.80
N THR A 83 14.95 -30.94 13.03
CA THR A 83 14.80 -29.51 12.81
C THR A 83 13.49 -29.19 12.10
N SER A 84 13.12 -30.01 11.12
CA SER A 84 11.89 -29.81 10.33
C SER A 84 10.63 -30.09 11.15
N PHE A 85 10.64 -31.13 11.99
CA PHE A 85 9.51 -31.45 12.87
C PHE A 85 9.23 -30.30 13.84
N ASN A 86 10.27 -29.80 14.51
CA ASN A 86 10.15 -28.73 15.48
C ASN A 86 9.75 -27.39 14.85
N ALA A 87 10.35 -27.01 13.72
CA ALA A 87 9.98 -25.76 13.04
C ALA A 87 8.51 -25.77 12.61
N ARG A 88 8.05 -26.89 12.04
CA ARG A 88 6.64 -27.09 11.68
C ARG A 88 5.74 -27.01 12.91
N GLY A 89 6.08 -27.69 14.00
CA GLY A 89 5.28 -27.66 15.22
C GLY A 89 5.17 -26.28 15.85
N VAL A 90 6.22 -25.44 15.77
CA VAL A 90 6.14 -24.04 16.20
C VAL A 90 5.26 -23.24 15.26
N ALA A 91 5.41 -23.39 13.95
CA ALA A 91 4.58 -22.71 12.97
C ALA A 91 3.08 -23.08 13.09
N GLU A 92 2.75 -24.34 13.35
CA GLU A 92 1.38 -24.80 13.58
C GLU A 92 0.76 -24.10 14.81
N ARG A 93 1.52 -23.91 15.89
CA ARG A 93 1.06 -23.16 17.08
C ARG A 93 0.93 -21.67 16.82
N VAL A 94 1.79 -21.08 15.96
CA VAL A 94 1.60 -19.69 15.51
C VAL A 94 0.29 -19.56 14.72
N LYS A 95 0.00 -20.54 13.85
CA LYS A 95 -1.21 -20.58 13.04
C LYS A 95 -2.50 -20.64 13.88
N GLU A 96 -2.47 -21.20 15.09
CA GLU A 96 -3.62 -21.17 16.00
C GLU A 96 -4.08 -19.73 16.34
N LYS A 97 -3.13 -18.79 16.46
CA LYS A 97 -3.42 -17.36 16.68
C LYS A 97 -3.51 -16.56 15.38
N PHE A 98 -2.82 -17.01 14.34
CA PHE A 98 -2.74 -16.36 13.04
C PHE A 98 -3.07 -17.34 11.91
N PRO A 99 -4.36 -17.70 11.70
CA PRO A 99 -4.76 -18.81 10.81
C PRO A 99 -4.34 -18.66 9.35
N GLU A 100 -4.16 -17.43 8.90
CA GLU A 100 -3.76 -17.10 7.53
C GLU A 100 -2.23 -17.15 7.33
N TYR A 101 -1.44 -17.20 8.41
CA TYR A 101 0.01 -17.32 8.33
C TYR A 101 0.39 -18.78 8.12
N THR A 102 1.24 -19.04 7.14
CA THR A 102 1.67 -20.40 6.81
C THR A 102 3.17 -20.45 6.62
N PHE A 103 3.83 -21.42 7.26
CA PHE A 103 5.22 -21.76 6.99
C PHE A 103 5.27 -23.18 6.44
N ARG A 104 6.06 -23.38 5.38
CA ARG A 104 6.28 -24.69 4.77
C ARG A 104 7.77 -24.92 4.54
N HIS A 105 8.20 -26.16 4.73
CA HIS A 105 9.53 -26.61 4.32
C HIS A 105 9.36 -27.47 3.07
N ILE A 106 9.41 -26.82 1.92
CA ILE A 106 9.02 -27.39 0.63
C ILE A 106 10.18 -28.15 -0.01
N SER A 107 9.90 -29.29 -0.63
CA SER A 107 10.88 -30.09 -1.38
C SER A 107 10.20 -30.83 -2.52
N MET A 108 10.97 -31.15 -3.56
CA MET A 108 10.53 -31.99 -4.68
C MET A 108 10.24 -33.43 -4.23
N ASN A 109 11.00 -33.94 -3.26
CA ASN A 109 10.90 -35.30 -2.73
C ASN A 109 10.99 -35.32 -1.18
N PRO A 110 9.95 -34.89 -0.45
CA PRO A 110 9.98 -34.83 1.00
C PRO A 110 9.57 -36.16 1.65
N ARG A 111 10.08 -36.42 2.86
CA ARG A 111 9.60 -37.52 3.72
C ARG A 111 8.20 -37.31 4.28
N TYR A 112 7.78 -36.05 4.38
CA TYR A 112 6.45 -35.67 4.84
C TYR A 112 5.67 -35.14 3.65
N LEU A 113 4.72 -35.93 3.13
CA LEU A 113 4.01 -35.61 1.88
C LEU A 113 3.37 -34.22 1.82
N PRO A 114 2.81 -33.64 2.91
CA PRO A 114 2.28 -32.27 2.85
C PRO A 114 3.32 -31.19 2.55
N ASN A 115 4.62 -31.50 2.67
CA ASN A 115 5.72 -30.62 2.27
C ASN A 115 6.09 -30.76 0.79
N LYS A 116 5.38 -31.59 0.01
CA LYS A 116 5.66 -31.74 -1.41
C LYS A 116 5.31 -30.42 -2.08
N ALA A 117 6.30 -29.87 -2.78
CA ALA A 117 6.15 -28.61 -3.48
C ALA A 117 5.01 -28.73 -4.50
N ASP A 118 4.13 -27.73 -4.53
CA ASP A 118 3.23 -27.53 -5.66
C ASP A 118 3.96 -26.88 -6.85
N ALA A 119 3.27 -26.72 -7.98
CA ALA A 119 3.88 -26.19 -9.20
C ALA A 119 4.54 -24.80 -9.04
N PHE A 120 3.99 -23.94 -8.18
CA PHE A 120 4.58 -22.63 -7.89
C PHE A 120 5.81 -22.77 -7.00
N GLU A 121 5.71 -23.56 -5.93
CA GLU A 121 6.79 -23.87 -4.98
C GLU A 121 7.97 -24.57 -5.67
N GLU A 122 7.71 -25.46 -6.63
CA GLU A 122 8.74 -26.08 -7.48
C GLU A 122 9.49 -25.02 -8.30
N GLY A 123 8.78 -24.02 -8.83
CA GLY A 123 9.37 -22.88 -9.53
C GLY A 123 10.35 -22.11 -8.64
N VAL A 124 9.95 -21.85 -7.39
CA VAL A 124 10.81 -21.18 -6.39
C VAL A 124 12.08 -22.00 -6.11
N ILE A 125 11.96 -23.32 -5.92
CA ILE A 125 13.12 -24.20 -5.71
C ILE A 125 14.04 -24.18 -6.93
N ARG A 126 13.49 -24.25 -8.15
CA ARG A 126 14.28 -24.20 -9.39
C ARG A 126 15.01 -22.86 -9.56
N SER A 127 14.43 -21.73 -9.14
CA SER A 127 15.11 -20.44 -9.15
C SER A 127 16.39 -20.46 -8.30
N PHE A 128 16.33 -21.01 -7.08
CA PHE A 128 17.52 -21.16 -6.23
C PHE A 128 18.53 -22.18 -6.77
N GLN A 129 18.07 -23.21 -7.49
CA GLN A 129 18.96 -24.17 -8.14
C GLN A 129 19.69 -23.56 -9.34
N ALA A 130 19.00 -22.68 -10.09
CA ALA A 130 19.55 -21.98 -11.25
C ALA A 130 20.54 -20.88 -10.85
N ASP A 131 20.25 -20.14 -9.78
CA ASP A 131 21.14 -19.12 -9.22
C ASP A 131 21.49 -19.43 -7.77
N ARG A 132 22.69 -20.01 -7.57
CA ARG A 132 23.20 -20.36 -6.24
C ARG A 132 23.58 -19.15 -5.39
N ALA A 133 23.70 -17.95 -5.98
CA ALA A 133 23.96 -16.72 -5.22
C ALA A 133 22.66 -16.12 -4.65
N MET A 134 21.49 -16.53 -5.15
CA MET A 134 20.20 -16.10 -4.65
C MET A 134 19.94 -16.68 -3.25
N THR A 135 19.93 -15.82 -2.25
CA THR A 135 19.65 -16.20 -0.85
C THR A 135 18.19 -16.03 -0.47
N GLU A 136 17.40 -15.35 -1.29
CA GLU A 136 16.01 -15.02 -1.03
C GLU A 136 15.21 -14.87 -2.32
N ASN A 137 13.94 -15.29 -2.27
CA ASN A 137 12.96 -15.07 -3.32
C ASN A 137 11.64 -14.67 -2.67
N ALA A 138 11.07 -13.54 -3.08
CA ALA A 138 9.86 -12.99 -2.48
C ALA A 138 8.96 -12.35 -3.53
N GLY A 139 7.67 -12.27 -3.22
CA GLY A 139 6.70 -11.63 -4.10
C GLY A 139 5.26 -11.93 -3.72
N PHE A 140 4.35 -11.55 -4.62
CA PHE A 140 2.92 -11.82 -4.49
C PHE A 140 2.55 -13.12 -5.21
N VAL A 141 1.66 -13.90 -4.61
CA VAL A 141 1.13 -15.13 -5.19
C VAL A 141 -0.35 -15.28 -4.82
N SER A 142 -1.16 -15.73 -5.77
CA SER A 142 -2.56 -16.08 -5.52
C SER A 142 -2.66 -17.57 -5.17
N ARG A 143 -3.27 -17.89 -4.02
CA ARG A 143 -3.50 -19.25 -3.53
C ARG A 143 -4.90 -19.35 -2.96
N ASP A 144 -5.66 -20.37 -3.35
CA ASP A 144 -7.02 -20.63 -2.86
C ASP A 144 -7.98 -19.44 -2.99
N GLY A 145 -7.79 -18.61 -4.02
CA GLY A 145 -8.58 -17.40 -4.28
C GLY A 145 -8.17 -16.16 -3.48
N TYR A 146 -7.11 -16.26 -2.67
CA TYR A 146 -6.58 -15.15 -1.88
C TYR A 146 -5.15 -14.79 -2.29
N GLU A 147 -4.82 -13.51 -2.21
CA GLU A 147 -3.46 -13.03 -2.45
C GLU A 147 -2.63 -13.12 -1.16
N TYR A 148 -1.44 -13.69 -1.29
CA TYR A 148 -0.44 -13.79 -0.24
C TYR A 148 0.84 -13.12 -0.70
N PHE A 149 1.57 -12.55 0.26
CA PHE A 149 2.97 -12.23 0.06
C PHE A 149 3.79 -13.40 0.60
N TYR A 150 4.75 -13.87 -0.18
CA TYR A 150 5.66 -14.93 0.25
C TYR A 150 7.10 -14.42 0.34
N VAL A 151 7.84 -14.99 1.28
CA VAL A 151 9.31 -14.92 1.33
C VAL A 151 9.83 -16.34 1.45
N ALA A 152 10.82 -16.68 0.64
CA ALA A 152 11.44 -17.98 0.60
C ALA A 152 12.96 -17.87 0.72
N LYS A 153 13.57 -18.86 1.39
CA LYS A 153 15.03 -19.02 1.51
C LYS A 153 15.43 -20.44 1.11
N PRO A 154 16.56 -20.62 0.40
CA PRO A 154 17.00 -21.94 -0.03
C PRO A 154 17.48 -22.76 1.16
N VAL A 155 17.34 -24.09 1.07
CA VAL A 155 17.97 -25.04 1.98
C VAL A 155 19.00 -25.81 1.17
N ALA A 156 20.26 -25.43 1.35
CA ALA A 156 21.41 -26.17 0.82
C ALA A 156 21.75 -27.33 1.76
N SER A 157 22.02 -28.50 1.17
CA SER A 157 22.44 -29.70 1.91
C SER A 157 23.89 -29.55 2.39
N GLU A 158 24.12 -29.63 3.69
CA GLU A 158 25.45 -29.68 4.29
C GLU A 158 25.97 -31.13 4.34
N VAL A 159 27.28 -31.33 4.56
CA VAL A 159 27.87 -32.67 4.76
C VAL A 159 27.18 -33.42 5.91
N SER A 160 26.81 -32.70 6.97
CA SER A 160 26.06 -33.26 8.10
C SER A 160 24.67 -33.79 7.71
N CYS A 161 24.04 -33.23 6.67
CA CYS A 161 22.75 -33.69 6.17
C CYS A 161 22.83 -35.08 5.55
N LEU A 162 23.98 -35.44 4.95
CA LEU A 162 24.19 -36.71 4.25
C LEU A 162 24.14 -37.92 5.18
N GLN A 163 24.38 -37.73 6.48
CA GLN A 163 24.21 -38.79 7.49
C GLN A 163 22.79 -39.34 7.52
N CYS A 164 21.80 -38.51 7.20
CA CYS A 164 20.40 -38.92 7.19
C CYS A 164 19.80 -38.91 5.78
N HIS A 165 20.37 -38.17 4.83
CA HIS A 165 19.79 -37.93 3.50
C HIS A 165 20.68 -38.38 2.33
N GLY A 166 21.83 -38.99 2.62
CA GLY A 166 22.72 -39.60 1.63
C GLY A 166 22.18 -40.94 1.14
N ALA A 167 22.98 -41.99 1.22
CA ALA A 167 22.55 -43.35 0.86
C ALA A 167 21.60 -43.93 1.94
N PRO A 168 20.51 -44.64 1.58
CA PRO A 168 19.54 -45.14 2.55
C PRO A 168 20.10 -46.15 3.57
N ASP A 169 21.07 -46.96 3.14
CA ASP A 169 21.76 -47.96 3.97
C ASP A 169 22.65 -47.35 5.06
N MET A 170 23.10 -46.11 4.86
CA MET A 170 23.92 -45.34 5.80
C MET A 170 23.09 -44.52 6.80
N ALA A 171 21.77 -44.41 6.59
CA ALA A 171 20.90 -43.59 7.42
C ALA A 171 20.51 -44.30 8.73
N PRO A 172 20.16 -43.54 9.80
CA PRO A 172 19.67 -44.14 11.04
C PRO A 172 18.47 -45.05 10.78
N LYS A 173 18.50 -46.25 11.38
CA LYS A 173 17.47 -47.28 11.17
C LYS A 173 16.07 -46.77 11.48
N GLU A 174 15.92 -45.90 12.48
CA GLU A 174 14.64 -45.29 12.85
C GLU A 174 14.07 -44.39 11.76
N VAL A 175 14.94 -43.71 11.00
CA VAL A 175 14.52 -42.85 9.88
C VAL A 175 13.99 -43.71 8.75
N VAL A 176 14.74 -44.75 8.36
CA VAL A 176 14.33 -45.68 7.29
C VAL A 176 13.05 -46.44 7.69
N ALA A 177 12.98 -46.93 8.94
CA ALA A 177 11.80 -47.63 9.44
C ALA A 177 10.55 -46.74 9.47
N ARG A 178 10.70 -45.44 9.70
CA ARG A 178 9.57 -44.50 9.78
C ARG A 178 9.14 -43.94 8.42
N TYR A 179 10.08 -43.72 7.51
CA TYR A 179 9.85 -42.95 6.27
C TYR A 179 10.16 -43.72 4.97
N GLY A 180 10.62 -44.96 5.06
CA GLY A 180 11.11 -45.73 3.92
C GLY A 180 12.51 -45.30 3.47
N ASP A 181 12.93 -45.80 2.30
CA ASP A 181 14.29 -45.68 1.74
C ASP A 181 14.36 -44.81 0.46
N THR A 182 13.22 -44.26 0.01
CA THR A 182 13.14 -43.48 -1.25
C THR A 182 12.99 -41.97 -1.03
N ALA A 183 12.30 -41.56 0.03
CA ALA A 183 11.94 -40.16 0.25
C ALA A 183 13.08 -39.34 0.90
N ALA A 184 13.44 -38.22 0.26
CA ALA A 184 14.53 -37.33 0.67
C ALA A 184 15.87 -38.06 0.89
N PHE A 185 16.25 -38.95 -0.03
CA PHE A 185 17.57 -39.60 -0.08
C PHE A 185 18.31 -39.21 -1.36
N GLY A 186 19.60 -39.55 -1.42
CA GLY A 186 20.45 -39.29 -2.59
C GLY A 186 20.97 -37.86 -2.71
N TRP A 187 20.82 -37.04 -1.67
CA TRP A 187 21.29 -35.65 -1.68
C TRP A 187 22.80 -35.56 -1.86
N GLN A 188 23.26 -34.51 -2.55
CA GLN A 188 24.67 -34.17 -2.63
C GLN A 188 25.02 -32.99 -1.72
N ALA A 189 26.29 -32.87 -1.34
CA ALA A 189 26.75 -31.72 -0.58
C ALA A 189 26.65 -30.44 -1.43
N ASN A 190 26.20 -29.34 -0.80
CA ASN A 190 26.00 -28.04 -1.42
C ASN A 190 24.95 -28.03 -2.55
N GLU A 191 24.00 -28.96 -2.52
CA GLU A 191 22.83 -29.00 -3.41
C GLU A 191 21.64 -28.29 -2.75
N VAL A 192 20.90 -27.47 -3.51
CA VAL A 192 19.62 -26.92 -3.05
C VAL A 192 18.53 -27.97 -3.18
N VAL A 193 18.15 -28.56 -2.05
CA VAL A 193 17.26 -29.73 -1.96
C VAL A 193 15.83 -29.38 -1.53
N ALA A 194 15.67 -28.17 -1.00
CA ALA A 194 14.42 -27.67 -0.46
C ALA A 194 14.46 -26.13 -0.37
N ALA A 195 13.33 -25.54 -0.02
CA ALA A 195 13.24 -24.15 0.41
C ALA A 195 12.36 -24.03 1.65
N LEU A 196 12.63 -23.02 2.47
CA LEU A 196 11.71 -22.57 3.51
C LEU A 196 10.87 -21.46 2.90
N ILE A 197 9.55 -21.52 3.06
CA ILE A 197 8.66 -20.49 2.55
C ILE A 197 7.66 -20.09 3.63
N ALA A 198 7.51 -18.79 3.81
CA ALA A 198 6.50 -18.17 4.66
C ALA A 198 5.51 -17.42 3.78
N TYR A 199 4.23 -17.61 4.05
CA TYR A 199 3.11 -16.92 3.43
C TYR A 199 2.42 -16.05 4.48
N VAL A 200 2.20 -14.77 4.15
CA VAL A 200 1.43 -13.83 4.96
C VAL A 200 0.29 -13.26 4.12
N PRO A 201 -0.91 -13.09 4.69
CA PRO A 201 -2.07 -12.61 3.95
C PRO A 201 -1.91 -11.13 3.57
N THR A 202 -2.21 -10.77 2.32
CA THR A 202 -2.21 -9.35 1.91
C THR A 202 -3.52 -8.66 2.27
N ARG A 203 -4.61 -9.41 2.47
CA ARG A 203 -5.95 -8.86 2.77
C ARG A 203 -5.95 -7.89 3.95
N LEU A 204 -5.24 -8.22 5.02
CA LEU A 204 -5.13 -7.36 6.20
C LEU A 204 -4.49 -6.00 5.86
N ALA A 205 -3.58 -5.97 4.89
CA ALA A 205 -2.90 -4.76 4.44
C ALA A 205 -3.67 -4.03 3.32
N THR A 206 -4.41 -4.74 2.47
CA THR A 206 -5.23 -4.12 1.42
C THR A 206 -6.51 -3.50 1.98
N GLU A 207 -7.11 -4.10 3.01
CA GLU A 207 -8.24 -3.50 3.73
C GLU A 207 -7.84 -2.21 4.48
N SER A 208 -6.67 -2.20 5.13
CA SER A 208 -6.13 -1.00 5.77
C SER A 208 -5.80 0.08 4.74
N THR A 209 -5.30 -0.31 3.57
CA THR A 209 -5.03 0.58 2.42
C THR A 209 -6.30 1.27 1.94
N MET A 210 -7.37 0.52 1.70
CA MET A 210 -8.64 1.09 1.24
C MET A 210 -9.26 2.03 2.26
N ARG A 211 -9.22 1.66 3.54
CA ARG A 211 -9.70 2.54 4.62
C ARG A 211 -8.91 3.84 4.68
N ALA A 212 -7.58 3.77 4.59
CA ALA A 212 -6.73 4.96 4.58
C ALA A 212 -7.00 5.87 3.38
N LEU A 213 -7.23 5.31 2.18
CA LEU A 213 -7.60 6.08 0.99
C LEU A 213 -8.96 6.77 1.15
N ILE A 214 -9.96 6.10 1.71
CA ILE A 214 -11.29 6.68 1.97
C ILE A 214 -11.20 7.79 3.01
N VAL A 215 -10.45 7.59 4.10
CA VAL A 215 -10.28 8.61 5.14
C VAL A 215 -9.53 9.82 4.59
N PHE A 216 -8.40 9.60 3.91
CA PHE A 216 -7.62 10.69 3.33
C PHE A 216 -8.40 11.42 2.22
N GLY A 217 -9.06 10.68 1.34
CA GLY A 217 -9.90 11.23 0.29
C GLY A 217 -11.08 12.03 0.82
N SER A 218 -11.73 11.57 1.90
CA SER A 218 -12.84 12.30 2.52
C SER A 218 -12.37 13.56 3.25
N LEU A 219 -11.24 13.51 3.97
CA LEU A 219 -10.63 14.70 4.59
C LEU A 219 -10.18 15.73 3.54
N TYR A 220 -9.51 15.27 2.48
CA TYR A 220 -9.11 16.12 1.35
C TYR A 220 -10.31 16.79 0.71
N SER A 221 -11.35 16.02 0.39
CA SER A 221 -12.58 16.53 -0.23
C SER A 221 -13.30 17.51 0.69
N GLY A 222 -13.42 17.19 1.98
CA GLY A 222 -14.04 18.06 2.97
C GLY A 222 -13.31 19.40 3.10
N LEU A 223 -11.98 19.38 3.22
CA LEU A 223 -11.16 20.59 3.29
C LEU A 223 -11.24 21.40 1.99
N PHE A 224 -11.18 20.74 0.83
CA PHE A 224 -11.28 21.42 -0.46
C PHE A 224 -12.63 22.13 -0.62
N LEU A 225 -13.74 21.42 -0.36
CA LEU A 225 -15.08 22.00 -0.46
C LEU A 225 -15.28 23.14 0.55
N PHE A 226 -14.72 23.02 1.76
CA PHE A 226 -14.72 24.09 2.74
C PHE A 226 -13.98 25.33 2.22
N LEU A 227 -12.79 25.17 1.65
CA LEU A 227 -12.03 26.29 1.07
C LEU A 227 -12.76 26.93 -0.12
N VAL A 228 -13.35 26.12 -1.02
CA VAL A 228 -14.16 26.63 -2.13
C VAL A 228 -15.35 27.44 -1.62
N PHE A 229 -16.03 26.97 -0.56
CA PHE A 229 -17.13 27.69 0.05
C PHE A 229 -16.69 29.03 0.64
N VAL A 230 -15.57 29.05 1.37
CA VAL A 230 -15.00 30.29 1.93
C VAL A 230 -14.62 31.27 0.82
N ILE A 231 -13.94 30.80 -0.23
CA ILE A 231 -13.54 31.63 -1.36
C ILE A 231 -14.77 32.18 -2.11
N ASP A 232 -15.78 31.34 -2.37
CA ASP A 232 -17.02 31.77 -3.02
C ASP A 232 -17.73 32.87 -2.20
N MET A 233 -17.79 32.71 -0.87
CA MET A 233 -18.36 33.71 0.02
C MET A 233 -17.60 35.05 -0.03
N VAL A 234 -16.27 35.00 -0.02
CA VAL A 234 -15.42 36.19 -0.12
C VAL A 234 -15.59 36.87 -1.48
N VAL A 235 -15.51 36.13 -2.58
CA VAL A 235 -15.67 36.69 -3.93
C VAL A 235 -17.07 37.29 -4.12
N ALA A 236 -18.11 36.63 -3.62
CA ALA A 236 -19.48 37.12 -3.70
C ALA A 236 -19.66 38.46 -2.98
N ARG A 237 -19.08 38.60 -1.78
CA ARG A 237 -19.22 39.81 -0.95
C ARG A 237 -18.28 40.94 -1.37
N SER A 238 -17.02 40.62 -1.63
CA SER A 238 -15.97 41.62 -1.88
C SER A 238 -15.89 42.07 -3.34
N ILE A 239 -16.35 41.27 -4.31
CA ILE A 239 -16.21 41.59 -5.74
C ILE A 239 -17.57 41.65 -6.43
N VAL A 240 -18.34 40.56 -6.39
CA VAL A 240 -19.56 40.43 -7.21
C VAL A 240 -20.62 41.45 -6.80
N LYS A 241 -20.89 41.59 -5.49
CA LYS A 241 -21.92 42.51 -4.99
C LYS A 241 -21.57 43.98 -5.25
N PRO A 242 -20.37 44.50 -4.94
CA PRO A 242 -20.00 45.87 -5.27
C PRO A 242 -20.07 46.20 -6.77
N ILE A 243 -19.57 45.30 -7.64
CA ILE A 243 -19.64 45.50 -9.08
C ILE A 243 -21.09 45.50 -9.58
N SER A 244 -21.93 44.60 -9.05
CA SER A 244 -23.36 44.57 -9.40
C SER A 244 -24.06 45.87 -9.00
N ASN A 245 -23.78 46.40 -7.80
CA ASN A 245 -24.34 47.66 -7.33
C ASN A 245 -23.88 48.83 -8.21
N LEU A 246 -22.59 48.92 -8.56
CA LEU A 246 -22.06 49.94 -9.47
C LEU A 246 -22.75 49.87 -10.84
N ALA A 247 -22.91 48.67 -11.40
CA ALA A 247 -23.58 48.47 -12.69
C ALA A 247 -25.06 48.88 -12.66
N GLU A 248 -25.78 48.53 -11.59
CA GLU A 248 -27.17 48.93 -11.40
C GLU A 248 -27.31 50.45 -11.25
N THR A 249 -26.44 51.09 -10.46
CA THR A 249 -26.43 52.56 -10.31
C THR A 249 -26.18 53.24 -11.65
N ALA A 250 -25.20 52.78 -12.44
CA ALA A 250 -24.93 53.33 -13.76
C ALA A 250 -26.13 53.19 -14.72
N ASN A 251 -26.84 52.06 -14.67
CA ASN A 251 -28.03 51.81 -15.50
C ASN A 251 -29.23 52.67 -15.11
N ASN A 252 -29.34 53.08 -13.85
CA ASN A 252 -30.38 54.01 -13.40
C ASN A 252 -30.03 55.45 -13.77
N ILE A 253 -28.77 55.86 -13.64
CA ILE A 253 -28.28 57.16 -14.12
C ILE A 253 -28.50 57.32 -15.63
N SER A 254 -28.27 56.28 -16.43
CA SER A 254 -28.51 56.33 -17.89
C SER A 254 -29.98 56.51 -18.25
N LYS A 255 -30.91 56.17 -17.36
CA LYS A 255 -32.36 56.40 -17.49
C LYS A 255 -32.81 57.78 -17.00
N GLY A 256 -31.88 58.61 -16.51
CA GLY A 256 -32.14 59.97 -16.07
C GLY A 256 -32.19 60.18 -14.54
N HIS A 257 -31.98 59.13 -13.74
CA HIS A 257 -31.91 59.23 -12.28
C HIS A 257 -30.52 59.70 -11.82
N MET A 258 -30.22 60.99 -12.02
CA MET A 258 -28.90 61.61 -11.78
C MET A 258 -28.56 61.83 -10.30
N ASP A 259 -29.52 61.65 -9.40
CA ASP A 259 -29.42 61.84 -7.96
C ASP A 259 -28.74 60.67 -7.23
N MET A 260 -28.55 59.53 -7.90
CA MET A 260 -27.92 58.36 -7.28
C MET A 260 -26.41 58.49 -7.16
N GLU A 261 -25.83 57.88 -6.13
CA GLU A 261 -24.39 57.89 -5.84
C GLU A 261 -23.76 56.51 -6.02
N PHE A 262 -22.54 56.47 -6.57
CA PHE A 262 -21.73 55.26 -6.58
C PHE A 262 -21.13 55.04 -5.19
N LYS A 263 -21.64 54.07 -4.44
CA LYS A 263 -21.18 53.72 -3.09
C LYS A 263 -20.41 52.40 -3.10
N VAL A 264 -19.14 52.49 -2.75
CA VAL A 264 -18.26 51.34 -2.51
C VAL A 264 -17.53 51.57 -1.19
N ASP A 265 -17.63 50.59 -0.30
CA ASP A 265 -16.96 50.56 1.01
C ASP A 265 -15.74 49.64 0.92
N SER A 266 -14.79 50.02 0.06
CA SER A 266 -13.48 49.37 -0.08
C SER A 266 -12.43 50.43 -0.35
N ASN A 267 -11.16 50.10 -0.12
CA ASN A 267 -10.00 50.96 -0.43
C ASN A 267 -9.10 50.33 -1.50
N ASP A 268 -9.68 49.46 -2.33
CA ASP A 268 -9.00 48.72 -3.40
C ASP A 268 -9.40 49.25 -4.80
N GLU A 269 -9.17 48.47 -5.85
CA GLU A 269 -9.48 48.84 -7.23
C GLU A 269 -10.98 49.19 -7.43
N LEU A 270 -11.88 48.70 -6.58
CA LEU A 270 -13.31 49.04 -6.66
C LEU A 270 -13.58 50.49 -6.25
N LYS A 271 -12.77 51.06 -5.36
CA LYS A 271 -12.86 52.49 -5.00
C LYS A 271 -12.45 53.37 -6.16
N VAL A 272 -11.33 53.03 -6.79
CA VAL A 272 -10.84 53.72 -8.00
C VAL A 272 -11.89 53.67 -9.11
N LEU A 273 -12.55 52.51 -9.28
CA LEU A 273 -13.64 52.35 -10.23
C LEU A 273 -14.84 53.23 -9.88
N SER A 274 -15.29 53.21 -8.62
CA SER A 274 -16.40 54.04 -8.13
C SER A 274 -16.16 55.53 -8.38
N ASP A 275 -14.96 56.03 -8.07
CA ASP A 275 -14.60 57.44 -8.25
C ASP A 275 -14.55 57.83 -9.74
N ALA A 276 -14.13 56.92 -10.62
CA ALA A 276 -14.18 57.14 -12.06
C ALA A 276 -15.63 57.25 -12.59
N PHE A 277 -16.53 56.38 -12.12
CA PHE A 277 -17.95 56.44 -12.45
C PHE A 277 -18.62 57.73 -11.95
N GLU A 278 -18.26 58.20 -10.76
CA GLU A 278 -18.79 59.45 -10.18
C GLU A 278 -18.36 60.69 -10.98
N ARG A 279 -17.10 60.74 -11.44
CA ARG A 279 -16.63 61.79 -12.36
C ARG A 279 -17.40 61.78 -13.69
N MET A 280 -17.65 60.59 -14.25
CA MET A 280 -18.42 60.46 -15.48
C MET A 280 -19.87 60.96 -15.32
N LYS A 281 -20.55 60.60 -14.23
CA LYS A 281 -21.90 61.10 -13.89
C LYS A 281 -21.92 62.62 -13.85
N THR A 282 -20.94 63.23 -13.18
CA THR A 282 -20.83 64.69 -13.05
C THR A 282 -20.69 65.37 -14.42
N SER A 283 -19.82 64.85 -15.28
CA SER A 283 -19.62 65.38 -16.64
C SER A 283 -20.90 65.26 -17.49
N LEU A 284 -21.58 64.12 -17.43
CA LEU A 284 -22.84 63.90 -18.15
C LEU A 284 -23.95 64.85 -17.69
N ASN A 285 -24.12 65.03 -16.37
CA ASN A 285 -25.11 65.93 -15.82
C ASN A 285 -24.88 67.38 -16.28
N LYS A 286 -23.62 67.85 -16.29
CA LYS A 286 -23.26 69.17 -16.82
C LYS A 286 -23.61 69.31 -18.31
N ALA A 287 -23.28 68.31 -19.13
CA ALA A 287 -23.61 68.32 -20.56
C ALA A 287 -25.13 68.39 -20.80
N MET A 288 -25.93 67.62 -20.05
CA MET A 288 -27.39 67.67 -20.14
C MET A 288 -27.99 69.02 -19.72
N GLN A 289 -27.40 69.69 -18.72
CA GLN A 289 -27.82 71.03 -18.32
C GLN A 289 -27.52 72.08 -19.40
N MET A 290 -26.39 71.95 -20.11
CA MET A 290 -26.05 72.84 -21.23
C MET A 290 -27.01 72.69 -22.40
N LEU A 291 -27.50 71.48 -22.68
CA LEU A 291 -28.47 71.22 -23.76
C LEU A 291 -29.90 71.71 -23.46
N LYS A 292 -30.24 71.94 -22.18
CA LYS A 292 -31.55 72.45 -21.76
C LYS A 292 -31.64 73.99 -21.73
N LYS A 293 -30.53 74.69 -21.95
CA LYS A 293 -30.47 76.15 -22.10
C LYS A 293 -30.52 76.52 -23.58
#